data_AF-A0A660YD28-F1
#
_entry.id   AF-A0A660YD28-F1
#
_cell.length_a   1.000
_cell.length_b   1.000
_cell.length_c   1.000
_cell.angle_alpha   90.00
_cell.angle_beta   90.00
_cell.angle_gamma   90.00
#
_symmetry.space_group_name_H-M   'P 1'
#
loop_
_entity.id
_entity.type
_entity.pdbx_description
1 polymer ?
#
loop_
_entity_poly.entity_id
_entity_poly.type
_entity_poly.pdbx_seq_one_letter_code
_entity_poly.pdbx_strand_id
1 'polypeptide(L)'
;MYSHFPDMSRLALVFGAQESTFRDVVLSLQADALSAGVDISVLGVHEGWLRKDKVTRALVVDDRGEVVLRDFSPPLGPDYVWVLHLPSVGERELHRSISSVLKEVPQINPYPASQRADDKAETHRLWHRLPTPAWKLLERGSPTLEEDLE
;
A
#
# COMPACT_ATOMS: atom_id res chain seq x y z
N MET A 1 -12.60 27.83 -11.72
CA MET A 1 -12.79 27.49 -10.30
C MET A 1 -13.26 26.03 -10.29
N TYR A 2 -12.33 25.09 -10.41
CA TYR A 2 -12.68 23.67 -10.49
C TYR A 2 -12.92 23.13 -9.08
N SER A 3 -14.19 22.89 -8.79
CA SER A 3 -14.65 22.02 -7.73
C SER A 3 -14.00 20.66 -7.92
N HIS A 4 -13.11 20.27 -7.02
CA HIS A 4 -12.57 18.91 -6.96
C HIS A 4 -13.74 17.93 -6.89
N PHE A 5 -13.77 16.99 -7.83
CA PHE A 5 -14.87 16.09 -8.16
C PHE A 5 -15.58 15.49 -6.91
N PRO A 6 -16.78 15.97 -6.55
CA PRO A 6 -17.48 15.49 -5.36
C PRO A 6 -17.99 14.04 -5.50
N ASP A 7 -18.04 13.50 -6.71
CA ASP A 7 -18.64 12.19 -7.02
C ASP A 7 -17.61 11.08 -7.32
N MET A 8 -16.31 11.40 -7.35
CA MET A 8 -15.27 10.41 -7.61
C MET A 8 -14.89 9.64 -6.35
N SER A 9 -14.70 8.32 -6.48
CA SER A 9 -14.14 7.51 -5.40
C SER A 9 -12.68 7.91 -5.14
N ARG A 10 -12.27 7.92 -3.89
CA ARG A 10 -10.91 8.34 -3.48
C ARG A 10 -10.10 7.13 -3.05
N LEU A 11 -9.05 6.85 -3.80
CA LEU A 11 -8.07 5.83 -3.49
C LEU A 11 -6.87 6.46 -2.79
N ALA A 12 -6.71 6.21 -1.49
CA ALA A 12 -5.53 6.62 -0.74
C ALA A 12 -4.41 5.59 -0.87
N LEU A 13 -3.32 6.00 -1.50
CA LEU A 13 -2.05 5.29 -1.52
C LEU A 13 -1.23 5.72 -0.31
N VAL A 14 -1.26 4.94 0.76
CA VAL A 14 -0.57 5.27 2.01
C VAL A 14 0.89 4.82 1.93
N PHE A 15 1.83 5.74 2.14
CA PHE A 15 3.27 5.48 2.01
C PHE A 15 4.11 6.05 3.15
N GLY A 16 5.35 5.56 3.29
CA GLY A 16 6.33 6.11 4.24
C GLY A 16 7.72 6.37 3.64
N ALA A 17 7.89 6.15 2.32
CA ALA A 17 9.09 6.55 1.58
C ALA A 17 9.15 8.07 1.33
N GLN A 18 10.25 8.53 0.73
CA GLN A 18 10.42 9.95 0.37
C GLN A 18 9.37 10.40 -0.65
N GLU A 19 8.79 11.60 -0.43
CA GLU A 19 7.72 12.17 -1.25
C GLU A 19 8.08 12.23 -2.74
N SER A 20 9.31 12.65 -3.07
CA SER A 20 9.76 12.81 -4.45
C SER A 20 9.64 11.54 -5.28
N THR A 21 9.98 10.39 -4.68
CA THR A 21 9.91 9.08 -5.35
C THR A 21 8.47 8.61 -5.51
N PHE A 22 7.56 9.06 -4.64
CA PHE A 22 6.17 8.60 -4.66
C PHE A 22 5.29 9.38 -5.64
N ARG A 23 5.72 10.55 -6.11
CA ARG A 23 4.97 11.36 -7.09
C ARG A 23 4.71 10.59 -8.38
N ASP A 24 5.69 9.87 -8.89
CA ASP A 24 5.56 9.09 -10.13
C ASP A 24 4.51 7.98 -10.01
N VAL A 25 4.38 7.38 -8.82
CA VAL A 25 3.37 6.35 -8.52
C VAL A 25 1.96 6.94 -8.57
N VAL A 26 1.77 8.11 -7.95
CA VAL A 26 0.49 8.84 -7.95
C VAL A 26 0.10 9.21 -9.38
N LEU A 27 1.03 9.77 -10.15
CA LEU A 27 0.79 10.16 -11.54
C LEU A 27 0.42 8.96 -12.42
N SER A 28 1.20 7.88 -12.32
CA SER A 28 1.00 6.67 -13.13
C SER A 28 -0.37 6.04 -12.85
N LEU A 29 -0.73 5.87 -11.57
CA LEU A 29 -2.02 5.27 -11.22
C LEU A 29 -3.22 6.18 -11.57
N GLN A 30 -3.05 7.50 -11.49
CA GLN A 30 -4.09 8.42 -11.95
C GLN A 30 -4.28 8.33 -13.47
N ALA A 31 -3.19 8.24 -14.24
CA ALA A 31 -3.23 8.08 -15.69
C ALA A 31 -3.85 6.73 -16.10
N ASP A 32 -3.57 5.67 -15.35
CA ASP A 32 -4.20 4.35 -15.54
C ASP A 32 -5.71 4.41 -15.28
N ALA A 33 -6.13 5.05 -14.18
CA ALA A 33 -7.55 5.23 -13.86
C ALA A 33 -8.29 6.01 -14.97
N LEU A 34 -7.69 7.10 -15.46
CA LEU A 34 -8.23 7.87 -16.58
C LEU A 34 -8.31 7.05 -17.86
N SER A 35 -7.26 6.30 -18.19
CA SER A 35 -7.21 5.44 -19.39
C SER A 35 -8.23 4.31 -19.34
N ALA A 36 -8.51 3.80 -18.14
CA ALA A 36 -9.54 2.80 -17.90
C ALA A 36 -10.97 3.37 -17.85
N GLY A 37 -11.13 4.71 -17.90
CA GLY A 37 -12.43 5.37 -17.77
C GLY A 37 -13.07 5.20 -16.39
N VAL A 38 -12.25 5.09 -15.34
CA VAL A 38 -12.70 4.88 -13.96
C VAL A 38 -12.67 6.20 -13.20
N ASP A 39 -13.79 6.55 -12.57
CA ASP A 39 -13.95 7.75 -11.75
C ASP A 39 -13.29 7.60 -10.36
N ILE A 40 -11.96 7.54 -10.35
CA ILE A 40 -11.13 7.51 -9.13
C ILE A 40 -10.17 8.71 -9.08
N SER A 41 -10.14 9.35 -7.91
CA SER A 41 -9.10 10.31 -7.53
C SER A 41 -8.03 9.59 -6.70
N VAL A 42 -6.81 9.56 -7.23
CA VAL A 42 -5.66 8.93 -6.57
C VAL A 42 -4.99 9.94 -5.64
N LEU A 43 -4.87 9.58 -4.36
CA LEU A 43 -4.28 10.40 -3.32
C LEU A 43 -3.00 9.74 -2.80
N GLY A 44 -1.84 10.35 -3.02
CA GLY A 44 -0.61 9.93 -2.36
C GLY A 44 -0.56 10.46 -0.93
N VAL A 45 -0.69 9.59 0.07
CA VAL A 45 -0.81 9.98 1.48
C VAL A 45 0.38 9.47 2.27
N HIS A 46 1.29 10.35 2.69
CA HIS A 46 2.32 9.95 3.64
C HIS A 46 1.66 9.54 4.97
N GLU A 47 2.18 8.52 5.66
CA GLU A 47 1.57 7.98 6.89
C GLU A 47 1.34 9.07 7.96
N GLY A 48 2.29 9.99 8.14
CA GLY A 48 2.16 11.13 9.05
C GLY A 48 1.11 12.19 8.65
N TRP A 49 0.45 12.05 7.49
CA TRP A 49 -0.67 12.89 7.06
C TRP A 49 -2.04 12.26 7.34
N LEU A 50 -2.05 11.08 7.98
CA LEU A 50 -3.25 10.47 8.52
C LEU A 50 -3.50 10.99 9.95
N ARG A 51 -4.74 11.41 10.21
CA ARG A 51 -5.24 11.66 11.56
C ARG A 51 -6.46 10.80 11.78
N LYS A 52 -6.29 9.72 12.56
CA LYS A 52 -7.28 8.62 12.60
C LYS A 52 -7.50 8.11 11.17
N ASP A 53 -8.74 7.92 10.77
CA ASP A 53 -9.15 7.45 9.45
C ASP A 53 -9.20 8.55 8.37
N LYS A 54 -8.74 9.77 8.67
CA LYS A 54 -8.84 10.93 7.77
C LYS A 54 -7.48 11.40 7.27
N VAL A 55 -7.45 11.79 6.00
CA VAL A 55 -6.34 12.39 5.27
C VAL A 55 -6.37 13.91 5.47
N THR A 56 -5.30 14.47 6.03
CA THR A 56 -5.15 15.93 6.19
C THR A 56 -4.40 16.57 5.04
N ARG A 57 -3.62 15.79 4.30
CA ARG A 57 -2.76 16.23 3.20
C ARG A 57 -2.51 15.08 2.24
N ALA A 58 -2.41 15.36 0.96
CA ALA A 58 -2.02 14.38 -0.05
C ALA A 58 -1.29 15.01 -1.23
N LEU A 59 -0.52 14.19 -1.93
CA LEU A 59 -0.15 14.40 -3.32
C LEU A 59 -1.37 14.10 -4.20
N VAL A 60 -1.69 15.02 -5.10
CA VAL A 60 -2.80 14.88 -6.05
C VAL A 60 -2.36 15.34 -7.43
N VAL A 61 -2.95 14.78 -8.48
CA VAL A 61 -2.76 15.29 -9.85
C VAL A 61 -3.72 16.45 -10.08
N ASP A 62 -3.20 17.58 -10.54
CA ASP A 62 -4.01 18.74 -10.89
C ASP A 62 -4.55 18.69 -12.34
N ASP A 63 -5.32 19.70 -12.74
CA ASP A 63 -5.93 19.77 -14.07
C ASP A 63 -4.89 19.91 -15.20
N ARG A 64 -3.62 20.16 -14.87
CA ARG A 64 -2.50 20.24 -15.83
C ARG A 64 -1.75 18.92 -15.94
N GLY A 65 -2.13 17.90 -15.17
CA GLY A 65 -1.43 16.63 -15.10
C GLY A 65 -0.21 16.65 -14.18
N GLU A 66 -0.05 17.68 -13.35
CA GLU A 66 1.10 17.82 -12.45
C GLU A 66 0.77 17.31 -11.05
N VAL A 67 1.75 16.64 -10.42
CA VAL A 67 1.59 16.18 -9.03
C VAL A 67 1.88 17.33 -8.06
N VAL A 68 0.86 17.77 -7.36
CA VAL A 68 0.92 18.87 -6.40
C VAL A 68 0.56 18.41 -5.00
N LEU A 69 1.14 19.06 -3.99
CA LEU A 69 0.78 18.84 -2.59
C LEU A 69 -0.47 19.65 -2.24
N ARG A 70 -1.44 19.02 -1.60
CA ARG A 70 -2.71 19.65 -1.22
C ARG A 70 -3.05 19.37 0.24
N ASP A 71 -3.39 20.44 0.97
CA ASP A 71 -3.95 20.37 2.32
C ASP A 71 -5.47 20.27 2.28
N PHE A 72 -6.05 19.56 3.23
CA PHE A 72 -7.49 19.36 3.36
C PHE A 72 -8.02 19.89 4.69
N SER A 73 -8.95 20.83 4.60
CA SER A 73 -9.70 21.37 5.74
C SER A 73 -11.17 21.53 5.35
N PRO A 74 -12.09 20.69 5.87
CA PRO A 74 -11.84 19.61 6.83
C PRO A 74 -11.05 18.43 6.24
N PRO A 75 -10.43 17.57 7.07
CA PRO A 75 -9.79 16.34 6.61
C PRO A 75 -10.76 15.42 5.85
N LEU A 76 -10.31 14.79 4.76
CA LEU A 76 -11.12 13.87 3.96
C LEU A 76 -10.93 12.41 4.41
N GLY A 77 -12.00 11.61 4.45
CA GLY A 77 -11.89 10.16 4.70
C GLY A 77 -11.87 9.38 3.40
N PRO A 78 -10.85 8.57 3.07
CA PRO A 78 -10.75 7.88 1.78
C PRO A 78 -11.83 6.80 1.62
N ASP A 79 -12.15 6.44 0.36
CA ASP A 79 -13.12 5.38 0.05
C ASP A 79 -12.43 4.01 -0.06
N TYR A 80 -11.17 4.00 -0.49
CA TYR A 80 -10.31 2.82 -0.57
C TYR A 80 -8.89 3.15 -0.12
N VAL A 81 -8.16 2.15 0.37
CA VAL A 81 -6.78 2.29 0.82
C VAL A 81 -5.88 1.23 0.20
N TRP A 82 -4.68 1.65 -0.20
CA TRP A 82 -3.58 0.78 -0.57
C TRP A 82 -2.31 1.22 0.14
N VAL A 83 -1.74 0.35 0.98
CA VAL A 83 -0.49 0.65 1.69
C VAL A 83 0.69 0.17 0.86
N LEU A 84 1.61 1.06 0.50
CA LEU A 84 2.73 0.79 -0.40
C LEU A 84 3.99 1.54 0.06
N HIS A 85 5.17 1.07 -0.35
CA HIS A 85 6.44 1.80 -0.17
C HIS A 85 6.66 2.30 1.28
N LEU A 86 6.46 1.40 2.26
CA LEU A 86 6.82 1.68 3.65
C LEU A 86 8.33 1.51 3.85
N PRO A 87 8.93 2.14 4.89
CA PRO A 87 10.33 1.91 5.23
C PRO A 87 10.59 0.46 5.60
N SER A 88 11.69 -0.12 5.12
CA SER A 88 12.03 -1.52 5.39
C SER A 88 12.24 -1.83 6.88
N VAL A 89 12.70 -0.84 7.65
CA VAL A 89 12.82 -0.97 9.11
C VAL A 89 11.47 -0.62 9.74
N GLY A 90 10.86 -1.56 10.46
CA GLY A 90 9.56 -1.37 11.11
C GLY A 90 8.37 -1.45 10.16
N GLU A 91 8.58 -1.92 8.92
CA GLU A 91 7.55 -2.02 7.87
C GLU A 91 6.28 -2.72 8.37
N ARG A 92 6.46 -3.88 9.03
CA ARG A 92 5.37 -4.73 9.51
C ARG A 92 4.56 -4.06 10.60
N GLU A 93 5.22 -3.45 11.57
CA GLU A 93 4.59 -2.72 12.67
C GLU A 93 3.82 -1.50 12.13
N LEU A 94 4.42 -0.77 11.20
CA LEU A 94 3.80 0.40 10.57
C LEU A 94 2.59 0.00 9.72
N HIS A 95 2.69 -1.03 8.88
CA HIS A 95 1.56 -1.52 8.08
C HIS A 95 0.42 -2.01 8.97
N ARG A 96 0.74 -2.72 10.06
CA ARG A 96 -0.26 -3.15 11.04
C ARG A 96 -0.96 -1.95 11.68
N SER A 97 -0.20 -0.93 12.07
CA SER A 97 -0.73 0.31 12.65
C SER A 97 -1.67 1.02 11.68
N ILE A 98 -1.22 1.27 10.44
CA ILE A 98 -2.01 1.89 9.37
C ILE A 98 -3.29 1.09 9.09
N SER A 99 -3.18 -0.23 8.94
CA SER A 99 -4.32 -1.11 8.67
C SER A 99 -5.35 -1.10 9.81
N SER A 100 -4.89 -0.98 11.06
CA SER A 100 -5.76 -0.88 12.24
C SER A 100 -6.50 0.46 12.29
N VAL A 101 -5.79 1.56 12.00
CA VAL A 101 -6.36 2.91 11.96
C VAL A 101 -7.43 3.02 10.85
N LEU A 102 -7.21 2.35 9.71
CA LEU A 102 -8.08 2.38 8.54
C LEU A 102 -8.98 1.13 8.43
N LYS A 103 -9.22 0.42 9.53
CA LYS A 103 -9.93 -0.88 9.52
C LYS A 103 -11.35 -0.84 8.96
N GLU A 104 -12.02 0.32 9.04
CA GLU A 104 -13.39 0.52 8.52
C GLU A 104 -13.39 0.96 7.04
N VAL A 105 -12.22 1.26 6.47
CA VAL A 105 -12.07 1.59 5.05
C VAL A 105 -11.65 0.33 4.30
N PRO A 106 -12.28 -0.01 3.16
CA PRO A 106 -11.82 -1.10 2.31
C PRO A 106 -10.33 -0.98 1.94
N GLN A 107 -9.55 -2.03 2.21
CA GLN A 107 -8.12 -2.06 1.94
C GLN A 107 -7.81 -3.07 0.83
N ILE A 108 -7.00 -2.66 -0.15
CA ILE A 108 -6.50 -3.56 -1.20
C ILE A 108 -5.56 -4.62 -0.60
N ASN A 109 -4.73 -4.22 0.37
CA ASN A 109 -3.74 -5.09 1.00
C ASN A 109 -3.79 -5.00 2.54
N PRO A 110 -4.89 -5.44 3.17
CA PRO A 110 -5.01 -5.39 4.62
C PRO A 110 -3.88 -6.19 5.28
N TYR A 111 -3.34 -5.71 6.40
CA TYR A 111 -2.17 -6.32 7.05
C TYR A 111 -2.23 -7.85 7.18
N PRO A 112 -3.32 -8.49 7.63
CA PRO A 112 -3.37 -9.96 7.73
C PRO A 112 -3.22 -10.70 6.38
N ALA A 113 -3.64 -10.08 5.27
CA ALA A 113 -3.45 -10.65 3.94
C ALA A 113 -2.00 -10.46 3.47
N SER A 114 -1.46 -9.26 3.64
CA SER A 114 -0.08 -8.92 3.26
C SER A 114 0.95 -9.73 4.07
N GLN A 115 0.73 -9.90 5.37
CA GLN A 115 1.56 -10.73 6.23
C GLN A 115 1.62 -12.19 5.77
N ARG A 116 0.49 -12.74 5.28
CA ARG A 116 0.43 -14.10 4.75
C ARG A 116 1.16 -14.24 3.42
N ALA A 117 1.07 -13.23 2.55
CA ALA A 117 1.80 -13.21 1.28
C ALA A 117 3.32 -13.26 1.48
N ASP A 118 3.81 -12.68 2.59
CA ASP A 118 5.23 -12.71 2.97
C ASP A 118 5.65 -14.01 3.67
N ASP A 119 4.70 -14.84 4.14
CA ASP A 119 5.01 -16.12 4.77
C ASP A 119 5.13 -17.21 3.70
N LYS A 120 6.34 -17.32 3.14
CA LYS A 120 6.68 -18.38 2.18
C LYS A 120 6.50 -19.77 2.79
N ALA A 121 6.76 -19.94 4.08
CA ALA A 121 6.60 -21.23 4.74
C ALA A 121 5.13 -21.63 4.79
N GLU A 122 4.25 -20.72 5.19
CA GLU A 122 2.81 -20.94 5.20
C GLU A 122 2.24 -21.14 3.80
N THR A 123 2.72 -20.36 2.82
CA THR A 123 2.38 -20.54 1.41
C THR A 123 2.70 -21.96 0.94
N HIS A 124 3.91 -22.44 1.23
CA HIS A 124 4.31 -23.80 0.90
C HIS A 124 3.48 -24.88 1.65
N ARG A 125 3.08 -24.64 2.92
CA ARG A 125 2.17 -25.55 3.65
C ARG A 125 0.80 -25.63 2.99
N LEU A 126 0.25 -24.51 2.54
CA LEU A 126 -1.04 -24.48 1.82
C LEU A 126 -0.94 -25.16 0.45
N TRP A 127 0.21 -25.05 -0.20
CA TRP A 127 0.49 -25.66 -1.51
C TRP A 127 0.81 -27.16 -1.46
N HIS A 128 0.74 -27.84 -0.31
CA HIS A 128 1.00 -29.28 -0.20
C HIS A 128 0.18 -30.16 -1.17
N ARG A 129 -0.92 -29.62 -1.72
CA ARG A 129 -1.79 -30.30 -2.70
C ARG A 129 -1.38 -30.09 -4.16
N LEU A 130 -0.36 -29.28 -4.41
CA LEU A 130 0.13 -28.93 -5.74
C LEU A 130 1.50 -29.58 -5.97
N PRO A 131 1.89 -29.87 -7.22
CA PRO A 131 3.21 -30.41 -7.54
C PRO A 131 4.28 -29.32 -7.44
N THR A 132 4.65 -28.96 -6.20
CA THR A 132 5.70 -27.98 -5.90
C THR A 132 6.99 -28.66 -5.46
N PRO A 133 8.18 -28.08 -5.71
CA PRO A 133 9.44 -28.61 -5.19
C PRO A 133 9.41 -28.85 -3.67
N ALA A 134 10.15 -29.85 -3.21
CA ALA A 134 10.38 -30.06 -1.79
C ALA A 134 11.04 -28.83 -1.17
N TRP A 135 10.69 -28.53 0.08
CA TRP A 135 11.16 -27.33 0.79
C TRP A 135 11.42 -27.65 2.26
N LYS A 136 12.28 -26.86 2.88
CA LYS A 136 12.57 -26.89 4.32
C LYS A 136 12.66 -25.46 4.81
N LEU A 137 11.97 -25.15 5.92
CA LEU A 137 12.17 -23.88 6.60
C LEU A 137 13.51 -23.93 7.33
N LEU A 138 14.43 -23.03 6.97
CA LEU A 138 15.69 -22.85 7.69
C LEU A 138 15.48 -21.78 8.75
N GLU A 139 15.81 -22.09 10.00
CA GLU A 139 15.80 -21.08 11.05
C GLU A 139 17.03 -20.17 10.90
N ARG A 140 16.88 -18.93 11.36
CA ARG A 140 17.96 -17.95 11.26
C ARG A 140 19.15 -18.42 12.10
N GLY A 141 20.30 -18.65 11.46
CA GLY A 141 21.50 -19.18 12.11
C GLY A 141 21.64 -20.69 12.04
N SER A 142 20.73 -21.41 11.37
CA SER A 142 20.97 -22.80 10.99
C SER A 142 22.14 -22.86 9.98
N PRO A 143 23.07 -23.83 10.11
CA PRO A 143 24.09 -24.05 9.10
C PRO A 143 23.42 -24.34 7.75
N THR A 144 23.90 -23.66 6.70
CA THR A 144 23.50 -23.95 5.33
C THR A 144 23.89 -25.38 4.98
N LEU A 145 22.98 -26.08 4.31
CA LEU A 145 23.11 -27.47 3.84
C LEU A 145 24.28 -27.61 2.84
N GLU A 146 25.51 -27.64 3.33
CA GLU A 146 26.66 -28.21 2.61
C GLU A 146 26.97 -29.64 3.09
N GLU A 147 26.32 -30.14 4.14
CA GLU A 147 26.67 -31.42 4.78
C GLU A 147 25.80 -32.63 4.41
N ASP A 148 24.76 -32.46 3.58
CA ASP A 148 23.83 -33.56 3.23
C ASP A 148 23.96 -34.02 1.75
N LEU A 149 25.08 -33.73 1.09
CA LEU A 149 25.42 -34.25 -0.25
C LEU A 149 26.66 -35.15 -0.19
N GLU A 150 26.57 -36.23 0.61
CA GLU A 150 27.44 -37.42 0.48
C GLU A 150 26.62 -38.65 0.10
#